data_AF-A0A0C3DUQ3-F1
#
_entry.id   AF-A0A0C3DUQ3-F1
#
_cell.length_a   1.000
_cell.length_b   1.000
_cell.length_c   1.000
_cell.angle_alpha   90.00
_cell.angle_beta   90.00
_cell.angle_gamma   90.00
#
_symmetry.space_group_name_H-M   'P 1'
#
loop_
_entity.id
_entity.type
_entity.pdbx_description
1 polymer ?
#
loop_
_entity_poly.entity_id
_entity_poly.type
_entity_poly.pdbx_seq_one_letter_code
_entity_poly.pdbx_strand_id
1 'polypeptide(L)'
;MPSRGNPNVPSKQRRIASRRKVQRKNAINKVTKNPRGKANSSVLHPTSGPLAPISKKKAKKLERAQNHARARAIEKAMELG
;
A
#
# COMPACT_ATOMS: atom_id res chain seq x y z
N MET A 1 9.76 32.51 18.29
CA MET A 1 10.84 31.63 18.80
C MET A 1 10.23 30.39 19.42
N PRO A 2 10.73 29.16 19.18
CA PRO A 2 10.20 27.98 19.88
C PRO A 2 10.41 28.16 21.39
N SER A 3 9.33 27.97 22.16
CA SER A 3 9.30 28.23 23.60
C SER A 3 10.41 27.45 24.33
N ARG A 4 11.28 28.19 25.03
CA ARG A 4 12.41 27.64 25.81
C ARG A 4 11.97 27.01 27.14
N GLY A 5 10.66 26.89 27.39
CA GLY A 5 10.11 26.72 28.75
C GLY A 5 9.61 25.32 29.13
N ASN A 6 9.58 24.34 28.22
CA ASN A 6 9.16 22.99 28.59
C ASN A 6 10.37 22.02 28.65
N PRO A 7 10.92 21.74 29.85
CA PRO A 7 12.07 20.84 30.01
C PRO A 7 11.75 19.40 29.59
N ASN A 8 10.47 19.04 29.48
CA ASN A 8 10.02 17.70 29.10
C ASN A 8 9.95 17.48 27.58
N VAL A 9 10.03 18.55 26.76
CA VAL A 9 9.97 18.44 25.30
C VAL A 9 11.38 18.52 24.72
N PRO A 10 11.87 17.46 24.04
CA PRO A 10 13.20 17.47 23.46
C PRO A 10 13.37 18.62 22.45
N SER A 11 14.54 19.26 22.52
CA SER A 11 14.96 20.25 21.51
C SER A 11 14.95 19.64 20.10
N LYS A 12 14.81 20.50 19.08
CA LYS A 12 14.79 20.08 17.67
C LYS A 12 16.03 19.24 17.30
N GLN A 13 17.21 19.65 17.79
CA GLN A 13 18.46 18.92 17.59
C GLN A 13 18.43 17.53 18.23
N ARG A 14 17.93 17.41 19.47
CA ARG A 14 17.78 16.12 20.17
C ARG A 14 16.82 15.17 19.46
N ARG A 15 15.72 15.69 18.89
CA ARG A 15 14.78 14.89 18.07
C ARG A 15 15.45 14.36 16.79
N ILE A 16 16.24 15.18 16.11
CA ILE A 16 16.96 14.78 14.89
C ILE A 16 18.00 13.69 15.22
N ALA A 17 18.77 13.86 16.30
CA ALA A 17 19.75 12.86 16.74
C ALA A 17 19.09 11.53 17.11
N SER A 18 17.97 11.55 17.85
CA SER A 18 17.20 10.36 18.18
C SER A 18 16.66 9.66 16.93
N ARG A 19 16.11 10.43 15.98
CA ARG A 19 15.64 9.91 14.69
C ARG A 19 16.74 9.18 13.92
N ARG A 20 17.95 9.76 13.84
CA ARG A 20 19.11 9.12 13.18
C ARG A 20 19.52 7.80 13.86
N LYS A 21 19.53 7.75 15.20
CA LYS A 21 19.82 6.51 15.95
C LYS A 21 18.80 5.41 15.65
N VAL A 22 17.51 5.75 15.66
CA VAL A 22 16.44 4.81 15.33
C VAL A 22 16.53 4.32 13.88
N GLN A 23 16.81 5.22 12.93
CA GLN A 23 17.02 4.86 11.52
C GLN A 23 18.20 3.89 11.35
N ARG A 24 19.33 4.15 12.01
CA ARG A 24 20.50 3.27 11.98
C ARG A 24 20.18 1.89 12.56
N LYS A 25 19.49 1.82 13.71
CA LYS A 25 19.06 0.55 14.32
C LYS A 25 18.14 -0.24 13.39
N ASN A 26 17.17 0.44 12.76
CA ASN A 26 16.25 -0.19 11.81
C ASN A 26 16.97 -0.67 10.55
N ALA A 27 17.96 0.06 10.04
CA ALA A 27 18.77 -0.34 8.89
C ALA A 27 19.60 -1.60 9.19
N ILE A 28 20.27 -1.66 10.34
CA ILE A 28 21.03 -2.83 10.79
C ILE A 28 20.11 -4.05 10.93
N ASN A 29 18.95 -3.86 11.56
CA ASN A 29 17.98 -4.93 11.81
C ASN A 29 17.11 -5.26 10.58
N LYS A 30 17.37 -4.62 9.42
CA LYS A 30 16.58 -4.76 8.19
C LYS A 30 15.06 -4.53 8.40
N VAL A 31 14.70 -3.74 9.41
CA VAL A 31 13.31 -3.38 9.74
C VAL A 31 12.87 -2.26 8.79
N THR A 32 12.36 -2.65 7.63
CA THR A 32 11.81 -1.73 6.63
C THR A 32 10.30 -1.61 6.78
N LYS A 33 9.72 -0.40 6.69
CA LYS A 33 8.25 -0.26 6.61
C LYS A 33 7.66 -0.95 5.37
N ASN A 34 8.46 -1.10 4.31
CA ASN A 34 8.14 -1.86 3.10
C ASN A 34 9.18 -2.98 2.91
N PRO A 35 8.89 -4.24 3.28
CA PRO A 35 9.80 -5.34 2.98
C PRO A 35 10.09 -5.41 1.49
N ARG A 36 11.36 -5.70 1.13
CA ARG A 36 11.78 -5.95 -0.26
C ARG A 36 10.86 -7.03 -0.85
N GLY A 37 10.09 -6.69 -1.89
CA GLY A 37 9.05 -7.55 -2.46
C GLY A 37 7.63 -6.94 -2.48
N LYS A 38 7.38 -5.83 -1.79
CA LYS A 38 6.20 -4.99 -2.04
C LYS A 38 6.47 -4.09 -3.24
N ALA A 39 6.44 -4.65 -4.44
CA ALA A 39 6.30 -3.84 -5.64
C ALA A 39 5.05 -2.95 -5.48
N ASN A 40 5.11 -1.71 -5.96
CA ASN A 40 3.93 -0.85 -6.12
C ASN A 40 3.04 -1.50 -7.19
N SER A 41 2.31 -2.56 -6.85
CA SER A 41 1.28 -3.09 -7.73
C SER A 41 0.22 -1.99 -7.86
N SER A 42 -0.11 -1.60 -9.10
CA SER A 42 -1.29 -0.77 -9.38
C SER A 42 -2.59 -1.44 -8.90
N VAL A 43 -2.52 -2.75 -8.64
CA VAL A 43 -3.59 -3.56 -8.10
C VAL A 43 -3.44 -3.64 -6.58
N LEU A 44 -4.43 -3.10 -5.85
CA LEU A 44 -4.52 -3.21 -4.40
C LEU A 44 -4.75 -4.68 -4.02
N HIS A 45 -3.69 -5.39 -3.63
CA HIS A 45 -3.80 -6.75 -3.08
C HIS A 45 -4.53 -6.71 -1.73
N PRO A 46 -5.30 -7.76 -1.39
CA PRO A 46 -5.90 -7.84 -0.07
C PRO A 46 -4.81 -7.83 1.01
N THR A 47 -5.15 -7.30 2.19
CA THR A 47 -4.22 -7.19 3.32
C THR A 47 -3.69 -8.54 3.79
N SER A 48 -4.41 -9.63 3.48
CA SER A 48 -4.02 -11.03 3.68
C SER A 48 -2.95 -11.55 2.71
N GLY A 49 -2.52 -10.74 1.72
CA GLY A 49 -1.44 -11.06 0.79
C GLY A 49 -1.90 -11.31 -0.65
N PRO A 50 -0.97 -11.34 -1.61
CA PRO A 50 -1.30 -11.40 -3.04
C PRO A 50 -1.93 -12.72 -3.49
N LEU A 51 -1.66 -13.82 -2.78
CA LEU A 51 -2.21 -15.16 -3.06
C LEU A 51 -3.45 -15.47 -2.21
N ALA A 52 -3.94 -14.50 -1.42
CA ALA A 52 -5.07 -14.76 -0.55
C ALA A 52 -6.36 -14.94 -1.37
N PRO A 53 -7.19 -15.94 -1.03
CA PRO A 53 -8.45 -16.14 -1.72
C PRO A 53 -9.35 -14.91 -1.56
N ILE A 54 -9.99 -14.53 -2.67
CA ILE A 54 -10.96 -13.44 -2.67
C ILE A 54 -12.24 -13.91 -1.98
N SER A 55 -12.86 -13.04 -1.18
CA SER A 55 -14.19 -13.32 -0.60
C SER A 55 -15.19 -13.73 -1.70
N LYS A 56 -16.01 -14.75 -1.42
CA LYS A 56 -17.04 -15.27 -2.35
C LYS A 56 -17.91 -14.15 -2.96
N LYS A 57 -18.25 -13.12 -2.17
CA LYS A 57 -19.02 -11.95 -2.65
C LYS A 57 -18.28 -11.14 -3.70
N LYS A 58 -16.97 -10.92 -3.51
CA LYS A 58 -16.15 -10.16 -4.46
C LYS A 58 -15.83 -10.98 -5.71
N ALA A 59 -15.67 -12.30 -5.58
CA ALA A 59 -15.52 -13.21 -6.73
C ALA A 59 -16.72 -13.11 -7.68
N LYS A 60 -17.95 -13.24 -7.16
CA LYS A 60 -19.19 -13.10 -7.96
C LYS A 60 -19.30 -11.74 -8.65
N LYS A 61 -18.89 -10.65 -7.98
CA LYS A 61 -18.89 -9.31 -8.58
C LYS A 61 -17.90 -9.18 -9.74
N LEU A 62 -16.70 -9.74 -9.58
CA LEU A 62 -15.67 -9.72 -10.61
C LEU A 62 -16.11 -10.53 -11.84
N GLU A 63 -16.65 -11.72 -11.63
CA GLU A 63 -17.18 -12.57 -12.70
C GLU A 63 -18.28 -11.84 -13.48
N ARG A 64 -19.25 -11.23 -12.79
CA ARG A 64 -20.30 -10.44 -13.43
C ARG A 64 -19.74 -9.27 -14.25
N ALA A 65 -18.76 -8.54 -13.70
CA ALA A 65 -18.12 -7.44 -14.40
C ALA A 65 -17.38 -7.91 -15.67
N GLN A 66 -16.67 -9.03 -15.59
CA GLN A 66 -16.00 -9.65 -16.74
C GLN A 66 -17.01 -10.10 -17.81
N ASN A 67 -18.14 -10.68 -17.42
CA ASN A 67 -19.21 -11.07 -18.36
C ASN A 67 -19.78 -9.86 -19.10
N HIS A 68 -20.08 -8.77 -18.39
CA HIS A 68 -20.55 -7.54 -19.03
C HIS A 68 -19.49 -6.87 -19.92
N ALA A 69 -18.20 -6.97 -19.58
CA ALA A 69 -17.13 -6.51 -20.45
C ALA A 69 -17.03 -7.33 -21.74
N ARG A 70 -17.16 -8.67 -21.64
CA ARG A 70 -17.19 -9.57 -22.79
C ARG A 70 -18.38 -9.30 -23.72
N ALA A 71 -19.58 -9.15 -23.16
CA ALA A 71 -20.78 -8.84 -23.94
C ALA A 71 -20.62 -7.55 -24.74
N ARG A 72 -20.18 -6.47 -24.09
CA ARG A 72 -19.91 -5.18 -24.76
C ARG A 72 -18.83 -5.27 -25.83
N ALA A 73 -17.80 -6.09 -25.62
CA ALA A 73 -16.76 -6.29 -26.62
C ALA A 73 -17.30 -7.01 -27.87
N ILE A 74 -18.21 -7.97 -27.69
CA ILE A 74 -18.88 -8.66 -28.79
C ILE A 74 -19.83 -7.72 -29.53
N GLU A 75 -20.68 -6.99 -28.81
CA GLU A 75 -21.60 -5.99 -29.39
C GLU A 75 -20.81 -4.96 -30.23
N LYS A 76 -19.73 -4.42 -29.68
CA LYS A 76 -18.86 -3.48 -30.40
C LYS A 76 -18.19 -4.10 -31.63
N ALA A 77 -17.83 -5.38 -31.57
CA ALA A 77 -17.26 -6.09 -32.72
C ALA A 77 -18.32 -6.33 -33.81
N MET A 78 -19.59 -6.52 -33.45
CA MET A 78 -20.71 -6.65 -34.38
C MET A 78 -21.14 -5.31 -34.99
N GLU A 79 -20.99 -4.18 -34.28
CA GLU A 79 -21.27 -2.84 -34.83
C GLU A 79 -20.21 -2.34 -35.81
N LEU A 80 -18.97 -2.84 -35.70
CA LEU A 80 -17.84 -2.41 -36.52
C LEU A 80 -17.53 -3.34 -37.71
N GLY A 81 -18.19 -4.50 -37.81
CA GLY A 81 -18.05 -5.47 -38.90
C GLY A 81 -19.20 -5.39 -39.88
#